data_AF-A0A4P6G215-F1
#
_entry.id   AF-A0A4P6G215-F1
#
_cell.length_a   1.000
_cell.length_b   1.000
_cell.length_c   1.000
_cell.angle_alpha   90.00
_cell.angle_beta   90.00
_cell.angle_gamma   90.00
#
_symmetry.space_group_name_H-M   'P 1'
#
loop_
_entity.id
_entity.type
_entity.pdbx_description
1 polymer ?
#
loop_
_entity_poly.entity_id
_entity_poly.type
_entity_poly.pdbx_seq_one_letter_code
_entity_poly.pdbx_strand_id
1 'polypeptide(L)'
;MRERRAIYHHNGYRLRSYTELMWARLLEASGVFYLYEPDLVRVDEGYYLPDFWLPNVGIYLEVKGKEPTAEEIQKADAVMARTGKEVMFLIGLPESDRGGLFNCAFLMRGANGWHHNISPIDLQCLVRDHASPEAAARMSLSVQKDDMDYVRPIGEIMEEMFLVRADRSDMERVLRENHADANAQRLAVMPEPTVCENALKSFLDRQIFRTSQRGAA
;
A
#
# COMPACT_ATOMS: atom_id res chain seq x y z
N MET A 1 25.69 9.88 -11.98
CA MET A 1 24.52 9.05 -11.59
C MET A 1 24.01 9.60 -10.27
N ARG A 2 22.73 9.97 -10.15
CA ARG A 2 22.15 10.16 -8.82
C ARG A 2 22.02 8.77 -8.21
N GLU A 3 22.70 8.50 -7.09
CA GLU A 3 22.53 7.24 -6.37
C GLU A 3 21.05 7.07 -6.02
N ARG A 4 20.52 5.87 -6.31
CA ARG A 4 19.13 5.54 -6.02
C ARG A 4 19.03 5.27 -4.52
N ARG A 5 18.24 6.09 -3.84
CA ARG A 5 17.89 5.92 -2.42
C ARG A 5 17.31 4.53 -2.18
N ALA A 6 17.79 3.85 -1.14
CA ALA A 6 17.40 2.52 -0.69
C ALA A 6 16.24 2.56 0.32
N ILE A 7 16.12 3.64 1.10
CA ILE A 7 15.13 3.73 2.18
C ILE A 7 14.44 5.10 2.18
N TYR A 8 13.11 5.11 2.22
CA TYR A 8 12.28 6.31 2.26
C TYR A 8 11.53 6.42 3.59
N HIS A 9 11.71 7.53 4.31
CA HIS A 9 11.09 7.73 5.61
C HIS A 9 9.68 8.30 5.48
N HIS A 10 8.72 7.70 6.19
CA HIS A 10 7.35 8.20 6.23
C HIS A 10 6.60 7.66 7.45
N ASN A 11 6.07 8.55 8.30
CA ASN A 11 5.31 8.21 9.51
C ASN A 11 5.93 7.13 10.41
N GLY A 12 7.24 7.22 10.63
CA GLY A 12 7.97 6.25 11.46
C GLY A 12 8.40 4.97 10.74
N TYR A 13 7.97 4.76 9.48
CA TYR A 13 8.39 3.66 8.64
C TYR A 13 9.62 3.98 7.80
N ARG A 14 10.34 2.92 7.44
CA ARG A 14 11.42 2.87 6.44
C ARG A 14 10.93 2.08 5.23
N LEU A 15 10.36 2.77 4.25
CA LEU A 15 9.81 2.20 3.02
C LEU A 15 10.94 1.85 2.05
N ARG A 16 10.76 0.80 1.24
CA ARG A 16 11.81 0.20 0.40
C ARG A 16 11.87 0.79 -1.01
N SER A 17 10.87 1.58 -1.39
CA SER A 17 10.86 2.24 -2.70
C SER A 17 10.14 3.59 -2.68
N TYR A 18 10.49 4.44 -3.66
CA TYR A 18 9.79 5.70 -3.89
C TYR A 18 8.32 5.47 -4.26
N THR A 19 8.03 4.38 -4.98
CA THR A 19 6.66 4.01 -5.36
C THR A 19 5.83 3.67 -4.13
N GLU A 20 6.36 2.90 -3.18
CA GLU A 20 5.70 2.67 -1.88
C GLU A 20 5.48 3.98 -1.11
N LEU A 21 6.45 4.90 -1.11
CA LEU A 21 6.29 6.21 -0.50
C LEU A 21 5.12 6.99 -1.10
N MET A 22 5.00 7.04 -2.43
CA MET A 22 3.90 7.77 -3.07
C MET A 22 2.54 7.11 -2.80
N TRP A 23 2.47 5.77 -2.79
CA TRP A 23 1.25 5.06 -2.39
C TRP A 23 0.88 5.30 -0.93
N ALA A 24 1.85 5.27 -0.02
CA ALA A 24 1.63 5.57 1.40
C ALA A 24 1.08 6.99 1.59
N ARG A 25 1.68 7.99 0.93
CA ARG A 25 1.17 9.38 0.94
C ARG A 25 -0.25 9.48 0.41
N LEU A 26 -0.57 8.76 -0.66
CA LEU A 26 -1.92 8.75 -1.25
C LEU A 26 -2.94 8.07 -0.34
N LEU A 27 -2.58 6.97 0.33
CA LEU A 27 -3.43 6.31 1.31
C LEU A 27 -3.75 7.26 2.47
N GLU A 28 -2.76 7.98 3.00
CA GLU A 28 -3.02 8.96 4.07
C GLU A 28 -3.88 10.12 3.60
N ALA A 29 -3.59 10.67 2.41
CA ALA A 29 -4.35 11.78 1.85
C ALA A 29 -5.81 11.41 1.54
N SER A 30 -6.08 10.13 1.23
CA SER A 30 -7.43 9.59 1.06
C SER A 30 -8.11 9.20 2.38
N GLY A 31 -7.42 9.34 3.52
CA GLY A 31 -7.96 8.98 4.84
C GLY A 31 -8.04 7.48 5.06
N VAL A 32 -7.20 6.70 4.37
CA VAL A 32 -7.13 5.24 4.49
C VAL A 32 -6.04 4.88 5.49
N PHE A 33 -6.43 4.23 6.58
CA PHE A 33 -5.51 3.77 7.61
C PHE A 33 -4.79 2.49 7.14
N TYR A 34 -3.46 2.49 7.22
CA TYR A 34 -2.63 1.36 6.87
C TYR A 34 -1.57 1.05 7.93
N LEU A 35 -1.15 -0.22 7.92
CA LEU A 35 0.08 -0.74 8.51
C LEU A 35 1.04 -1.14 7.38
N TYR A 36 2.32 -0.87 7.53
CA TYR A 36 3.35 -1.22 6.54
C TYR A 36 4.13 -2.45 7.00
N GLU A 37 4.37 -3.38 6.08
CA GLU A 37 4.99 -4.70 6.33
C GLU A 37 4.48 -5.33 7.65
N PRO A 38 3.15 -5.53 7.78
CA PRO A 38 2.48 -5.76 9.06
C PRO A 38 2.93 -7.05 9.75
N ASP A 39 2.91 -8.17 9.03
CA ASP A 39 3.29 -9.48 9.51
C ASP A 39 3.54 -10.44 8.34
N LEU A 40 4.43 -11.41 8.58
CA LEU A 40 4.76 -12.47 7.64
C LEU A 40 3.66 -13.54 7.62
N VAL A 41 3.03 -13.76 6.46
CA VAL A 41 2.04 -14.83 6.28
C VAL A 41 2.74 -16.08 5.77
N ARG A 42 2.56 -17.20 6.47
CA ARG A 42 3.02 -18.52 5.99
C ARG A 42 1.99 -19.13 5.05
N VAL A 43 2.42 -19.46 3.84
CA VAL A 43 1.66 -20.20 2.82
C VAL A 43 2.41 -21.48 2.46
N ASP A 44 1.76 -22.41 1.76
CA ASP A 44 2.39 -23.69 1.41
C ASP A 44 3.65 -23.50 0.55
N GLU A 45 3.67 -22.44 -0.26
CA GLU A 45 4.75 -22.06 -1.17
C GLU A 45 5.85 -21.22 -0.49
N GLY A 46 5.77 -21.00 0.83
CA GLY A 46 6.76 -20.28 1.62
C GLY A 46 6.18 -19.16 2.48
N TYR A 47 6.72 -17.96 2.33
CA TYR A 47 6.30 -16.80 3.11
C TYR A 47 5.91 -15.64 2.19
N TYR A 48 4.91 -14.91 2.62
CA TYR A 48 4.40 -13.72 1.95
C TYR A 48 4.34 -12.57 2.95
N LEU A 49 5.04 -11.48 2.65
CA LEU A 49 4.99 -10.25 3.43
C LEU A 49 4.33 -9.18 2.54
N PRO A 50 3.06 -8.81 2.81
CA PRO A 50 2.42 -7.75 2.06
C PRO A 50 3.08 -6.40 2.36
N ASP A 51 3.15 -5.51 1.38
CA ASP A 51 3.66 -4.15 1.60
C ASP A 51 2.76 -3.39 2.59
N PHE A 52 1.43 -3.49 2.44
CA PHE A 52 0.49 -2.83 3.34
C PHE A 52 -0.67 -3.72 3.78
N TRP A 53 -1.21 -3.42 4.96
CA TRP A 53 -2.48 -3.96 5.46
C TRP A 53 -3.43 -2.83 5.84
N LEU A 54 -4.67 -2.94 5.39
CA LEU A 54 -5.76 -2.01 5.70
C LEU A 54 -6.72 -2.66 6.71
N PRO A 55 -6.52 -2.50 8.03
CA PRO A 55 -7.31 -3.23 9.04
C PRO A 55 -8.80 -2.86 9.04
N ASN A 56 -9.14 -1.59 8.79
CA ASN A 56 -10.53 -1.13 8.68
C ASN A 56 -11.29 -1.78 7.50
N VAL A 57 -10.57 -2.19 6.47
CA VAL A 57 -11.13 -2.68 5.21
C VAL A 57 -11.02 -4.21 5.09
N GLY A 58 -10.00 -4.79 5.70
CA GLY A 58 -9.72 -6.22 5.68
C GLY A 58 -9.00 -6.70 4.41
N ILE A 59 -8.10 -5.89 3.83
CA ILE A 59 -7.40 -6.19 2.57
C ILE A 59 -5.89 -5.90 2.67
N TYR A 60 -5.08 -6.74 2.01
CA TYR A 60 -3.66 -6.52 1.79
C TYR A 60 -3.42 -5.74 0.51
N LEU A 61 -2.44 -4.84 0.51
CA LEU A 61 -1.98 -4.15 -0.69
C LEU A 61 -0.53 -4.53 -1.01
N GLU A 62 -0.25 -4.70 -2.28
CA GLU A 62 1.08 -5.02 -2.80
C GLU A 62 1.46 -4.01 -3.88
N VAL A 63 2.58 -3.31 -3.73
CA VAL A 63 3.06 -2.31 -4.68
C VAL A 63 3.93 -2.97 -5.73
N LYS A 64 3.65 -2.68 -7.01
CA LYS A 64 4.49 -3.11 -8.13
C LYS A 64 4.77 -1.95 -9.08
N GLY A 65 6.02 -1.83 -9.51
CA GLY A 65 6.40 -0.82 -10.50
C GLY A 65 5.87 -1.12 -11.91
N LYS A 66 5.47 -2.38 -12.18
CA LYS A 66 4.90 -2.87 -13.44
C LYS A 66 3.83 -3.91 -13.11
N GLU A 67 3.17 -4.46 -14.13
CA GLU A 67 2.27 -5.61 -13.94
C GLU A 67 2.94 -6.74 -13.15
N PRO A 68 2.25 -7.33 -12.17
CA PRO A 68 2.77 -8.45 -11.41
C PRO A 68 3.01 -9.66 -12.31
N THR A 69 4.06 -10.41 -12.00
CA THR A 69 4.39 -11.67 -12.66
C THR A 69 3.38 -12.76 -12.29
N ALA A 70 3.33 -13.83 -13.08
CA ALA A 70 2.48 -14.98 -12.79
C ALA A 70 2.79 -15.61 -11.42
N GLU A 71 4.06 -15.62 -11.01
CA GLU A 71 4.49 -16.11 -9.69
C GLU A 71 3.99 -15.22 -8.55
N GLU A 72 4.00 -13.89 -8.73
CA GLU A 72 3.45 -12.95 -7.73
C GLU A 72 1.94 -13.08 -7.61
N ILE A 73 1.24 -13.25 -8.74
CA ILE A 73 -0.19 -13.54 -8.78
C ILE A 73 -0.50 -14.85 -8.04
N GLN A 74 0.26 -15.91 -8.29
CA GLN A 74 0.08 -17.20 -7.61
C GLN A 74 0.25 -17.08 -6.10
N LYS A 75 1.28 -16.37 -5.63
CA LYS A 75 1.49 -16.12 -4.19
C LYS A 75 0.33 -15.33 -3.58
N ALA A 76 -0.17 -14.31 -4.27
CA ALA A 76 -1.33 -13.55 -3.82
C ALA A 76 -2.58 -14.45 -3.72
N ASP A 77 -2.85 -15.29 -4.72
CA ASP A 77 -3.93 -16.28 -4.69
C ASP A 77 -3.78 -17.28 -3.52
N ALA A 78 -2.57 -17.77 -3.24
CA ALA A 78 -2.29 -18.66 -2.12
C ALA A 78 -2.55 -17.99 -0.76
N VAL A 79 -2.16 -16.73 -0.59
CA VAL A 79 -2.41 -15.95 0.64
C VAL A 79 -3.89 -15.67 0.83
N MET A 80 -4.59 -15.31 -0.25
CA MET A 80 -6.03 -15.11 -0.23
C MET A 80 -6.76 -16.39 0.17
N ALA A 81 -6.39 -17.54 -0.40
CA ALA A 81 -6.97 -18.84 -0.03
C ALA A 81 -6.67 -19.21 1.43
N ARG A 82 -5.47 -18.91 1.91
CA ARG A 82 -5.04 -19.24 3.29
C ARG A 82 -5.69 -18.37 4.36
N THR A 83 -5.84 -17.08 4.08
CA THR A 83 -6.23 -16.08 5.09
C THR A 83 -7.68 -15.62 4.97
N GLY A 84 -8.33 -15.88 3.83
CA GLY A 84 -9.65 -15.33 3.51
C GLY A 84 -9.65 -13.81 3.28
N LYS A 85 -8.48 -13.17 3.31
CA LYS A 85 -8.30 -11.72 3.09
C LYS A 85 -7.83 -11.48 1.67
N GLU A 86 -8.42 -10.50 1.01
CA GLU A 86 -8.06 -10.16 -0.37
C GLU A 86 -6.67 -9.54 -0.46
N VAL A 87 -6.09 -9.62 -1.65
CA VAL A 87 -4.88 -8.91 -2.05
C VAL A 87 -5.23 -8.03 -3.25
N MET A 88 -4.83 -6.76 -3.21
CA MET A 88 -4.92 -5.84 -4.34
C MET A 88 -3.52 -5.33 -4.69
N PHE A 89 -3.15 -5.42 -5.96
CA PHE A 89 -1.92 -4.82 -6.43
C PHE A 89 -2.14 -3.33 -6.75
N LEU A 90 -1.22 -2.51 -6.26
CA LEU A 90 -1.07 -1.10 -6.59
C LEU A 90 0.04 -0.98 -7.62
N ILE A 91 -0.32 -0.71 -8.87
CA ILE A 91 0.60 -0.78 -10.00
C ILE A 91 1.00 0.62 -10.43
N GLY A 92 2.29 0.82 -10.70
CA GLY A 92 2.85 2.06 -11.21
C GLY A 92 3.14 3.10 -10.12
N LEU A 93 3.73 4.21 -10.55
CA LEU A 93 4.03 5.36 -9.71
C LEU A 93 2.85 6.32 -9.79
N PRO A 94 2.02 6.46 -8.74
CA PRO A 94 0.93 7.41 -8.81
C PRO A 94 1.50 8.82 -8.94
N GLU A 95 0.99 9.54 -9.92
CA GLU A 95 1.30 10.95 -10.21
C GLU A 95 -0.02 11.72 -10.35
N SER A 96 0.04 13.05 -10.33
CA SER A 96 -1.15 13.87 -10.53
C SER A 96 -0.90 15.10 -11.40
N ASP A 97 -1.93 15.48 -12.16
CA ASP A 97 -1.99 16.71 -12.92
C ASP A 97 -3.35 17.41 -12.72
N ARG A 98 -3.73 18.31 -13.65
CA ARG A 98 -5.04 18.98 -13.61
C ARG A 98 -6.22 18.03 -13.87
N GLY A 99 -5.99 16.91 -14.56
CA GLY A 99 -6.99 15.87 -14.83
C GLY A 99 -7.19 14.93 -13.65
N GLY A 100 -6.18 14.75 -12.80
CA GLY A 100 -6.21 14.00 -11.55
C GLY A 100 -5.11 12.95 -11.51
N LEU A 101 -5.34 11.81 -10.86
CA LEU A 101 -4.37 10.72 -10.76
C LEU A 101 -4.08 10.06 -12.11
N PHE A 102 -2.82 9.79 -12.40
CA PHE A 102 -2.37 9.05 -13.58
C PHE A 102 -1.13 8.19 -13.27
N ASN A 103 -0.64 7.46 -14.28
CA ASN A 103 0.52 6.55 -14.21
C ASN A 103 0.41 5.45 -13.14
N CYS A 104 -0.82 5.13 -12.74
CA CYS A 104 -1.10 4.10 -11.77
C CYS A 104 -2.39 3.32 -12.11
N ALA A 105 -2.48 2.11 -11.60
CA ALA A 105 -3.64 1.24 -11.75
C ALA A 105 -3.83 0.36 -10.52
N PHE A 106 -5.03 -0.19 -10.36
CA PHE A 106 -5.27 -1.29 -9.45
C PHE A 106 -5.44 -2.59 -10.22
N LEU A 107 -4.94 -3.69 -9.67
CA LEU A 107 -5.25 -5.03 -10.15
C LEU A 107 -5.80 -5.85 -8.97
N MET A 108 -6.99 -6.41 -9.17
CA MET A 108 -7.71 -7.11 -8.13
C MET A 108 -8.40 -8.36 -8.67
N ARG A 109 -8.65 -9.32 -7.76
CA ARG A 109 -9.30 -10.58 -8.08
C ARG A 109 -10.83 -10.46 -8.06
N GLY A 110 -11.45 -10.49 -9.24
CA GLY A 110 -12.90 -10.64 -9.40
C GLY A 110 -13.31 -12.09 -9.60
N ALA A 111 -14.56 -12.35 -10.00
CA ALA A 111 -15.03 -13.72 -10.28
C ALA A 111 -14.31 -14.38 -11.47
N ASN A 112 -14.00 -13.59 -12.50
CA ASN A 112 -13.44 -14.07 -13.77
C ASN A 112 -11.91 -14.02 -13.85
N GLY A 113 -11.23 -13.72 -12.74
CA GLY A 113 -9.77 -13.57 -12.70
C GLY A 113 -9.33 -12.22 -12.16
N TRP A 114 -8.05 -11.93 -12.33
CA TRP A 114 -7.44 -10.64 -12.02
C TRP A 114 -7.81 -9.61 -13.10
N HIS A 115 -8.16 -8.38 -12.72
CA HIS A 115 -8.58 -7.33 -13.66
C HIS A 115 -8.33 -5.90 -13.15
N HIS A 116 -8.36 -4.93 -14.08
CA HIS A 116 -8.18 -3.49 -13.83
C HIS A 116 -9.48 -2.68 -13.83
N ASN A 117 -10.62 -3.30 -13.53
CA ASN A 117 -11.92 -2.63 -13.61
C ASN A 117 -12.12 -1.45 -12.64
N ILE A 118 -11.14 -1.16 -11.77
CA ILE A 118 -11.15 0.02 -10.92
C ILE A 118 -9.99 0.92 -11.30
N SER A 119 -10.34 2.13 -11.70
CA SER A 119 -9.40 3.17 -12.04
C SER A 119 -9.12 4.09 -10.84
N PRO A 120 -7.84 4.37 -10.50
CA PRO A 120 -7.51 5.34 -9.46
C PRO A 120 -8.11 6.74 -9.71
N ILE A 121 -8.18 7.19 -10.96
CA ILE A 121 -8.78 8.49 -11.29
C ILE A 121 -10.30 8.50 -11.06
N ASP A 122 -10.99 7.40 -11.37
CA ASP A 122 -12.43 7.31 -11.13
C ASP A 122 -12.73 7.31 -9.63
N LEU A 123 -11.93 6.61 -8.82
CA LEU A 123 -12.04 6.69 -7.37
C LEU A 123 -11.79 8.10 -6.85
N GLN A 124 -10.79 8.81 -7.38
CA GLN A 124 -10.55 10.20 -7.00
C GLN A 124 -11.74 11.10 -7.35
N CYS A 125 -12.38 10.89 -8.50
CA CYS A 125 -13.58 11.63 -8.89
C CYS A 125 -14.74 11.34 -7.93
N LEU A 126 -14.94 10.08 -7.53
CA LEU A 126 -15.93 9.73 -6.51
C LEU A 126 -15.64 10.40 -5.16
N VAL A 127 -14.38 10.46 -4.74
CA VAL A 127 -14.00 11.19 -3.52
C VAL A 127 -14.32 12.67 -3.65
N ARG A 128 -14.01 13.31 -4.79
CA ARG A 128 -14.32 14.71 -5.06
C ARG A 128 -15.83 14.98 -4.97
N ASP A 129 -16.61 14.12 -5.60
CA ASP A 129 -18.04 14.35 -5.85
C ASP A 129 -18.92 13.91 -4.67
N HIS A 130 -18.46 12.94 -3.86
CA HIS A 130 -19.27 12.33 -2.80
C HIS A 130 -18.65 12.36 -1.39
N ALA A 131 -17.35 12.66 -1.25
CA ALA A 131 -16.72 12.78 0.07
C ALA A 131 -16.34 14.24 0.37
N SER A 132 -15.39 14.81 -0.38
CA SER A 132 -14.97 16.21 -0.25
C SER A 132 -14.04 16.60 -1.42
N PRO A 133 -14.27 17.74 -2.09
CA PRO A 133 -13.33 18.30 -3.06
C PRO A 133 -11.95 18.55 -2.47
N GLU A 134 -11.87 18.98 -1.20
CA GLU A 134 -10.62 19.18 -0.47
C GLU A 134 -9.89 17.85 -0.22
N ALA A 135 -10.60 16.77 0.04
CA ALA A 135 -10.00 15.43 0.13
C ALA A 135 -9.40 14.99 -1.21
N ALA A 136 -10.12 15.17 -2.32
CA ALA A 136 -9.60 14.87 -3.65
C ALA A 136 -8.40 15.74 -4.03
N ALA A 137 -8.39 17.03 -3.64
CA ALA A 137 -7.24 17.92 -3.84
C ALA A 137 -6.02 17.47 -3.02
N ARG A 138 -6.21 17.06 -1.76
CA ARG A 138 -5.15 16.47 -0.94
C ARG A 138 -4.56 15.22 -1.59
N MET A 139 -5.40 14.35 -2.16
CA MET A 139 -4.94 13.17 -2.91
C MET A 139 -4.01 13.59 -4.07
N SER A 140 -4.42 14.55 -4.93
CA SER A 140 -3.54 15.04 -5.99
C SER A 140 -2.23 15.58 -5.45
N LEU A 141 -2.27 16.46 -4.45
CA LEU A 141 -1.07 17.08 -3.87
C LEU A 141 -0.13 16.05 -3.23
N SER A 142 -0.67 14.94 -2.71
CA SER A 142 0.12 13.91 -2.02
C SER A 142 1.06 13.13 -2.94
N VAL A 143 0.78 13.11 -4.25
CA VAL A 143 1.58 12.39 -5.26
C VAL A 143 2.29 13.32 -6.24
N GLN A 144 2.29 14.63 -5.97
CA GLN A 144 3.14 15.55 -6.71
C GLN A 144 4.60 15.27 -6.40
N LYS A 145 5.41 15.31 -7.46
CA LYS A 145 6.84 15.12 -7.37
C LYS A 145 7.45 16.18 -6.45
N ASP A 146 8.25 15.72 -5.49
CA ASP A 146 9.06 16.60 -4.67
C ASP A 146 10.40 16.83 -5.38
N ASP A 147 10.54 18.01 -5.99
CA ASP A 147 11.79 18.39 -6.64
C ASP A 147 12.96 18.50 -5.66
N MET A 148 12.68 18.60 -4.36
CA MET A 148 13.64 18.69 -3.26
C MET A 148 13.82 17.38 -2.48
N ASP A 149 13.31 16.23 -2.94
CA ASP A 149 13.49 14.91 -2.28
C ASP A 149 14.96 14.52 -2.04
N TYR A 150 15.91 15.17 -2.73
CA TYR A 150 17.34 15.01 -2.51
C TYR A 150 17.87 15.71 -1.24
N VAL A 151 17.10 16.63 -0.65
CA VAL A 151 17.45 17.30 0.61
C VAL A 151 16.96 16.45 1.77
N ARG A 152 17.89 15.88 2.53
CA ARG A 152 17.59 14.91 3.58
C ARG A 152 18.34 15.26 4.87
N PRO A 153 17.76 14.97 6.05
CA PRO A 153 18.51 15.04 7.30
C PRO A 153 19.77 14.18 7.23
N ILE A 154 20.90 14.67 7.74
CA ILE A 154 22.16 13.92 7.73
C ILE A 154 22.04 12.56 8.43
N GLY A 155 21.17 12.46 9.44
CA GLY A 155 20.87 11.21 10.13
C GLY A 155 20.28 10.13 9.21
N GLU A 156 19.35 10.49 8.32
CA GLU A 156 18.77 9.53 7.35
C GLU A 156 19.83 9.05 6.36
N ILE A 157 20.74 9.94 5.94
CA ILE A 157 21.83 9.59 5.02
C ILE A 157 22.80 8.62 5.69
N MET A 158 23.18 8.89 6.95
CA MET A 158 24.07 8.01 7.71
C MET A 158 23.42 6.65 7.98
N GLU A 159 22.14 6.64 8.37
CA GLU A 159 21.41 5.40 8.59
C GLU A 159 21.34 4.54 7.33
N GLU A 160 20.95 5.12 6.20
CA GLU A 160 20.94 4.43 4.91
C GLU A 160 22.32 3.86 4.57
N MET A 161 23.39 4.64 4.80
CA MET A 161 24.76 4.22 4.57
C MET A 161 25.13 2.96 5.38
N PHE A 162 24.69 2.88 6.64
CA PHE A 162 24.92 1.71 7.51
C PHE A 162 24.02 0.53 7.13
N LEU A 163 22.74 0.76 6.85
CA LEU A 163 21.80 -0.30 6.47
C LEU A 163 22.20 -1.00 5.17
N VAL A 164 22.65 -0.24 4.16
CA VAL A 164 23.14 -0.80 2.90
C VAL A 164 24.44 -1.61 3.06
N ARG A 165 25.23 -1.34 4.12
CA ARG A 165 26.47 -2.06 4.42
C ARG A 165 26.29 -3.21 5.41
N ALA A 166 25.16 -3.27 6.10
CA ALA A 166 24.86 -4.32 7.05
C ALA A 166 24.64 -5.65 6.32
N ASP A 167 24.86 -6.75 7.02
CA ASP A 167 24.43 -8.06 6.54
C ASP A 167 22.91 -8.05 6.34
N ARG A 168 22.46 -8.73 5.28
CA ARG A 168 21.05 -8.73 4.89
C ARG A 168 20.11 -9.11 6.04
N SER A 169 20.50 -10.11 6.84
CA SER A 169 19.71 -10.56 7.99
C SER A 169 19.59 -9.50 9.08
N ASP A 170 20.64 -8.71 9.29
CA ASP A 170 20.64 -7.63 10.27
C ASP A 170 19.80 -6.45 9.78
N MET A 171 19.91 -6.09 8.50
CA MET A 171 19.06 -5.09 7.87
C MET A 171 17.58 -5.48 7.97
N GLU A 172 17.22 -6.71 7.58
CA GLU A 172 15.85 -7.22 7.67
C GLU A 172 15.33 -7.24 9.12
N ARG A 173 16.19 -7.58 10.09
CA ARG A 173 15.83 -7.52 11.53
C ARG A 173 15.52 -6.09 11.98
N VAL A 174 16.39 -5.13 11.66
CA VAL A 174 16.23 -3.72 12.04
C VAL A 174 14.97 -3.12 11.41
N LEU A 175 14.73 -3.38 10.13
CA LEU A 175 13.52 -2.91 9.45
C LEU A 175 12.26 -3.48 10.10
N ARG A 176 12.21 -4.79 10.32
CA ARG A 176 11.07 -5.46 10.96
C ARG A 176 10.79 -4.93 12.36
N GLU A 177 11.82 -4.73 13.19
CA GLU A 177 11.66 -4.17 14.54
C GLU A 177 11.12 -2.74 14.48
N ASN A 178 11.65 -1.90 13.58
CA ASN A 178 11.12 -0.56 13.39
C ASN A 178 9.66 -0.56 12.93
N HIS A 179 9.32 -1.38 11.94
CA HIS A 179 7.96 -1.42 11.40
C HIS A 179 6.99 -1.96 12.44
N ALA A 180 7.39 -2.95 13.24
CA ALA A 180 6.57 -3.46 14.35
C ALA A 180 6.27 -2.38 15.39
N ASP A 181 7.28 -1.59 15.79
CA ASP A 181 7.08 -0.48 16.73
C ASP A 181 6.15 0.60 16.16
N ALA A 182 6.35 0.98 14.89
CA ALA A 182 5.48 1.95 14.21
C ALA A 182 4.04 1.44 14.04
N ASN A 183 3.88 0.16 13.69
CA ASN A 183 2.58 -0.51 13.58
C ASN A 183 1.86 -0.52 14.93
N ALA A 184 2.56 -0.86 16.02
CA ALA A 184 2.01 -0.85 17.38
C ALA A 184 1.54 0.55 17.81
N GLN A 185 2.36 1.58 17.56
CA GLN A 185 2.01 2.96 17.86
C GLN A 185 0.79 3.44 17.06
N ARG A 186 0.72 3.12 15.76
CA ARG A 186 -0.41 3.50 14.91
C ARG A 186 -1.69 2.75 15.28
N LEU A 187 -1.61 1.46 15.60
CA LEU A 187 -2.75 0.67 16.06
C LEU A 187 -3.34 1.22 17.38
N ALA A 188 -2.50 1.70 18.28
CA ALA A 188 -2.94 2.27 19.56
C ALA A 188 -3.84 3.51 19.41
N VAL A 189 -3.76 4.20 18.26
CA VAL A 189 -4.54 5.40 17.93
C VAL A 189 -5.37 5.20 16.66
N MET A 190 -5.71 3.95 16.33
CA MET A 190 -6.46 3.61 15.13
C MET A 190 -7.80 4.37 15.08
N PRO A 191 -8.05 5.21 14.06
CA PRO A 191 -9.25 6.02 13.98
C PRO A 191 -10.45 5.17 13.53
N GLU A 192 -11.65 5.70 13.78
CA GLU A 192 -12.88 5.18 13.19
C GLU A 192 -12.79 5.19 11.64
N PRO A 193 -13.36 4.18 10.95
CA PRO A 193 -13.29 4.08 9.50
C PRO A 193 -13.82 5.33 8.79
N THR A 194 -13.03 5.88 7.87
CA THR A 194 -13.43 7.05 7.08
C THR A 194 -14.51 6.71 6.04
N VAL A 195 -15.09 7.73 5.40
CA VAL A 195 -16.04 7.53 4.28
C VAL A 195 -15.38 6.71 3.16
N CYS A 196 -14.11 6.98 2.86
CA CYS A 196 -13.34 6.25 1.86
C CYS A 196 -13.16 4.78 2.24
N GLU A 197 -12.79 4.48 3.50
CA GLU A 197 -12.63 3.10 3.98
C GLU A 197 -13.95 2.35 4.01
N ASN A 198 -15.04 3.00 4.46
CA ASN A 198 -16.38 2.43 4.45
C ASN A 198 -16.86 2.12 3.02
N ALA A 199 -16.61 3.03 2.07
CA ALA A 199 -16.93 2.81 0.66
C ALA A 199 -16.11 1.65 0.08
N LEU A 200 -14.80 1.62 0.33
CA LEU A 200 -13.93 0.53 -0.13
C LEU A 200 -14.35 -0.81 0.47
N LYS A 201 -14.61 -0.86 1.78
CA LYS A 201 -15.11 -2.06 2.46
C LYS A 201 -16.45 -2.51 1.89
N SER A 202 -17.40 -1.60 1.69
CA SER A 202 -18.70 -1.93 1.10
C SER A 202 -18.57 -2.42 -0.33
N PHE A 203 -17.62 -1.90 -1.11
CA PHE A 203 -17.36 -2.36 -2.47
C PHE A 203 -16.80 -3.79 -2.46
N LEU A 204 -15.80 -4.05 -1.62
CA LEU A 204 -15.15 -5.36 -1.50
C LEU A 204 -16.09 -6.42 -0.93
N ASP A 205 -16.91 -6.08 0.06
CA ASP A 205 -17.90 -6.98 0.66
C ASP A 205 -18.97 -7.47 -0.33
N ARG A 206 -19.14 -6.78 -1.47
CA ARG A 206 -20.03 -7.21 -2.56
C ARG A 206 -19.33 -8.06 -3.62
N GLN A 207 -18.00 -8.18 -3.56
CA GLN A 207 -17.27 -9.03 -4.50
C GLN A 207 -17.53 -10.51 -4.19
N ILE A 208 -17.56 -11.31 -5.25
CA ILE A 208 -17.85 -12.74 -5.16
C ILE A 208 -16.86 -13.47 -4.25
N PHE A 209 -15.60 -13.04 -4.21
CA PHE A 209 -14.58 -13.60 -3.32
C PHE A 209 -14.97 -13.53 -1.84
N ARG A 210 -15.44 -12.38 -1.34
CA ARG A 210 -15.92 -12.26 0.05
C ARG A 210 -17.27 -12.93 0.28
N THR A 211 -18.13 -12.92 -0.75
CA THR A 211 -19.45 -13.57 -0.67
C THR A 211 -19.34 -15.10 -0.55
N SER A 212 -18.42 -15.74 -1.27
CA SER A 212 -18.22 -17.20 -1.23
C SER A 212 -17.60 -17.67 0.09
N GLN A 213 -16.72 -16.88 0.70
CA GLN A 213 -16.13 -17.16 2.02
C GLN A 213 -17.15 -17.05 3.17
N ARG A 214 -18.11 -16.11 3.09
CA ARG A 214 -19.18 -15.98 4.10
C ARG A 214 -20.22 -17.11 4.05
N GLY A 215 -20.37 -17.80 2.92
CA GLY A 215 -21.26 -18.96 2.78
C GLY A 215 -20.65 -20.29 3.26
N ALA A 216 -19.38 -20.30 3.65
CA ALA A 216 -18.65 -21.47 4.12
C ALA A 216 -18.41 -21.46 5.65
N ALA A 217 -18.96 -20.48 6.36
CA ALA A 217 -18.89 -20.33 7.82
C ALA A 217 -20.21 -20.71 8.50
#